data_AF-A0A967I6N7-F1
#
_entry.id   AF-A0A967I6N7-F1
#
_cell.length_a   1.000
_cell.length_b   1.000
_cell.length_c   1.000
_cell.angle_alpha   90.00
_cell.angle_beta   90.00
_cell.angle_gamma   90.00
#
_symmetry.space_group_name_H-M   'P 1'
#
loop_
_entity.id
_entity.type
_entity.pdbx_description
1 polymer ?
#
loop_
_entity_poly.entity_id
_entity_poly.type
_entity_poly.pdbx_seq_one_letter_code
_entity_poly.pdbx_strand_id
1 'polypeptide(L)' 'RDDLRLAISQLANYPGVTGATTFNLVGDAEKTLYILQVQNGNIVQINGPDSSPEQLPGEETGVALPAE' A
#
# COMPACT_ATOMS: atom_id res chain seq x y z
N ARG A 1 -21.14 -18.05 20.44
CA ARG A 1 -21.06 -17.15 19.26
C ARG A 1 -20.38 -15.85 19.63
N ASP A 2 -20.85 -15.19 20.67
CA ASP A 2 -20.34 -13.87 21.06
C ASP A 2 -18.91 -13.94 21.63
N ASP A 3 -18.56 -15.03 22.33
CA ASP A 3 -17.20 -15.29 22.79
C ASP A 3 -16.19 -15.43 21.64
N LEU A 4 -16.59 -16.05 20.53
CA LEU A 4 -15.75 -16.16 19.34
C LEU A 4 -15.51 -14.78 18.72
N ARG A 5 -16.56 -13.95 18.65
CA ARG A 5 -16.45 -12.59 18.12
C ARG A 5 -15.50 -11.75 18.98
N LEU A 6 -15.61 -11.86 20.30
CA LEU A 6 -14.73 -11.19 21.25
C LEU A 6 -13.28 -11.67 21.10
N ALA A 7 -13.06 -12.98 21.03
CA ALA A 7 -11.73 -13.55 20.84
C ALA A 7 -11.06 -13.09 19.53
N ILE A 8 -11.84 -13.01 18.44
CA ILE A 8 -11.34 -12.52 17.14
C ILE A 8 -10.98 -11.02 17.22
N SER A 9 -11.77 -10.19 17.90
CA SER A 9 -11.45 -8.76 18.07
C SER A 9 -10.20 -8.49 18.93
N GLN A 10 -9.73 -9.48 19.69
CA GLN A 10 -8.49 -9.39 20.47
C GLN A 10 -7.26 -9.81 19.65
N LEU A 11 -7.46 -10.37 18.46
CA LEU A 11 -6.37 -10.75 17.57
C LEU A 11 -5.70 -9.50 17.00
N ALA A 12 -4.44 -9.32 17.34
CA ALA A 12 -3.63 -8.20 16.86
C ALA A 12 -2.51 -8.70 15.95
N ASN A 13 -2.35 -8.06 14.80
CA ASN A 13 -1.22 -8.23 13.88
C ASN A 13 -0.96 -9.69 13.47
N TYR A 14 -2.01 -10.49 13.32
CA TYR A 14 -1.86 -11.88 12.92
C TYR A 14 -1.28 -11.98 11.50
N PRO A 15 -0.21 -12.78 11.29
CA PRO A 15 0.44 -12.88 9.98
C PRO A 15 -0.48 -13.59 8.99
N GLY A 16 -0.84 -12.88 7.92
CA GLY A 16 -1.66 -13.41 6.82
C GLY A 16 -1.00 -13.20 5.46
N VAL A 17 -1.59 -13.82 4.43
CA VAL A 17 -1.10 -13.70 3.03
C VAL A 17 -1.15 -12.27 2.49
N THR A 18 -2.03 -11.42 3.04
CA THR A 18 -2.14 -9.98 2.71
C THR A 18 -1.45 -9.09 3.76
N GLY A 19 -0.51 -9.65 4.53
CA GLY A 19 0.15 -8.98 5.66
C GLY A 19 -0.63 -9.10 6.97
N ALA A 20 -0.20 -8.32 7.96
CA ALA A 20 -0.76 -8.32 9.32
C ALA A 20 -2.27 -8.04 9.30
N THR A 21 -3.03 -8.73 10.15
CA THR A 21 -4.49 -8.61 10.23
C THR A 21 -4.93 -8.41 11.66
N THR A 22 -5.82 -7.44 11.87
CA THR A 22 -6.52 -7.16 13.11
C THR A 22 -8.00 -6.98 12.79
N PHE A 23 -8.89 -7.31 13.71
CA PHE A 23 -10.34 -7.12 13.54
C PHE A 23 -10.88 -6.14 14.58
N ASN A 24 -11.74 -5.21 14.15
CA ASN A 24 -12.43 -4.30 15.07
C ASN A 24 -13.65 -4.98 15.75
N LEU A 25 -14.28 -4.28 16.69
CA LEU A 25 -15.44 -4.79 17.45
C LEU A 25 -16.71 -5.01 16.59
N VAL A 26 -16.74 -4.52 15.37
CA VAL A 26 -17.84 -4.68 14.42
C VAL A 26 -17.58 -5.84 13.45
N GLY A 27 -16.32 -6.30 13.35
CA GLY A 27 -15.87 -7.40 12.52
C GLY A 27 -15.11 -6.96 11.26
N ASP A 28 -14.85 -5.67 11.07
CA ASP A 28 -14.06 -5.20 9.93
C ASP A 28 -12.58 -5.51 10.16
N ALA A 29 -11.88 -5.85 9.07
CA ALA A 29 -10.44 -6.02 9.09
C ALA A 29 -9.75 -4.66 8.93
N GLU A 30 -8.81 -4.36 9.83
CA GLU A 30 -7.94 -3.20 9.71
C GLU A 30 -6.72 -3.57 8.86
N LYS A 31 -6.50 -2.82 7.77
CA LYS A 31 -5.47 -3.09 6.76
C LYS A 31 -4.82 -1.82 6.25
N THR A 32 -3.53 -1.90 5.97
CA THR A 32 -2.81 -0.88 5.21
C THR A 32 -3.26 -0.94 3.75
N LEU A 33 -3.60 0.22 3.18
CA LEU A 33 -3.97 0.35 1.78
C LEU A 33 -2.78 0.74 0.92
N TYR A 34 -2.78 0.25 -0.31
CA TYR A 34 -1.74 0.48 -1.30
C TYR A 34 -2.33 1.12 -2.54
N ILE A 35 -1.60 2.09 -3.10
CA ILE A 35 -1.90 2.70 -4.39
C ILE A 35 -1.09 1.94 -5.43
N LEU A 36 -1.80 1.44 -6.44
CA LEU A 36 -1.22 0.63 -7.51
C LEU A 36 -1.38 1.36 -8.84
N GLN A 37 -0.37 1.28 -9.70
CA GLN A 37 -0.37 1.81 -11.05
C GLN A 37 0.00 0.73 -12.05
N VAL A 38 -0.58 0.79 -13.25
CA VAL A 38 -0.16 -0.06 -14.37
C VAL A 38 0.99 0.64 -15.10
N GLN A 39 2.17 0.03 -15.14
CA GLN A 39 3.35 0.50 -15.85
C GLN A 39 3.90 -0.62 -16.74
N ASN A 40 3.99 -0.37 -18.05
CA ASN A 40 4.50 -1.34 -19.03
C ASN A 40 3.81 -2.72 -18.96
N GLY A 41 2.52 -2.75 -18.64
CA GLY A 41 1.74 -3.98 -18.47
C GLY A 41 1.90 -4.68 -17.12
N ASN A 42 2.73 -4.14 -16.21
CA ASN A 42 2.91 -4.65 -14.85
C ASN A 42 2.14 -3.78 -13.84
N ILE A 43 1.66 -4.41 -12.76
CA ILE A 43 1.07 -3.69 -11.63
C ILE A 43 2.19 -3.36 -10.64
N VAL A 44 2.40 -2.08 -10.36
CA VAL A 44 3.42 -1.59 -9.44
C VAL A 44 2.79 -0.80 -8.30
N GLN A 45 3.35 -0.91 -7.10
CA GLN A 45 2.95 -0.12 -5.93
C GLN A 45 3.69 1.22 -5.92
N ILE A 46 2.97 2.32 -5.72
CA ILE A 46 3.55 3.68 -5.80
C ILE A 46 3.73 4.36 -4.44
N ASN A 47 3.14 3.81 -3.37
CA ASN A 47 3.34 4.28 -1.99
C ASN A 47 3.88 3.13 -1.13
N GLY A 48 5.18 3.11 -0.84
CA GLY A 48 5.80 2.04 -0.05
C GLY A 48 7.25 2.36 0.31
N PRO A 49 7.91 1.54 1.15
CA PRO A 49 9.34 1.74 1.45
C PRO A 49 10.23 1.68 0.20
N ASP A 50 9.76 1.01 -0.86
CA ASP A 50 10.43 0.91 -2.16
C ASP A 50 10.05 2.05 -3.13
N SER A 51 9.11 2.94 -2.77
CA SER A 51 8.77 4.12 -3.57
C SER A 51 9.82 5.21 -3.33
N SER A 52 10.92 5.16 -4.08
CA SER A 52 11.88 6.25 -4.14
C SER A 52 11.22 7.47 -4.80
N PRO A 53 11.40 8.69 -4.26
CA PRO A 53 10.75 9.90 -4.79
C PRO A 53 11.21 10.34 -6.19
N GLU A 54 12.23 9.71 -6.77
CA GLU A 54 12.84 10.10 -8.06
C GLU A 54 12.11 9.59 -9.31
N GLN A 55 10.98 8.88 -9.16
CA GLN A 55 10.21 8.40 -10.32
C GLN A 55 8.75 8.85 -10.26
N LEU A 56 8.53 10.15 -10.06
CA LEU A 56 7.26 10.78 -10.44
C LEU A 56 7.27 11.01 -11.97
N PRO A 57 6.37 10.39 -12.75
CA PRO A 57 6.27 10.66 -14.18
C PRO A 57 5.60 12.02 -14.35
N GLY A 58 6.39 13.09 -14.42
CA GLY A 58 5.85 14.44 -14.59
C GLY A 58 6.82 15.61 -14.47
N GLU A 59 8.06 15.42 -14.02
CA GLU A 59 9.05 16.49 -14.13
C GLU A 59 9.67 16.47 -15.53
N GLU A 60 9.04 17.22 -16.44
CA GLU A 60 9.69 17.70 -17.65
C GLU A 60 10.95 18.47 -17.23
N THR A 61 12.09 17.79 -17.23
CA THR A 61 13.40 18.45 -17.18
C THR A 61 13.61 19.13 -18.53
N GLY A 62 12.97 20.29 -18.68
CA GLY A 62 13.28 21.23 -19.74
C GLY A 62 14.68 21.78 -19.51
N VAL A 63 15.71 21.07 -20.00
CA VAL A 63 17.00 21.67 -20.34
C VAL A 63 17.60 20.95 -21.55
N ALA A 64 17.15 21.36 -22.74
CA ALA A 64 18.03 21.53 -23.90
C ALA A 64 17.96 23.04 -24.19
N LEU A 65 19.05 23.80 -24.09
CA LEU A 65 20.05 24.00 -25.13
C LEU A 65 21.33 24.59 -24.48
N PRO A 66 22.51 24.34 -25.06
CA PRO A 66 23.16 25.46 -25.71
C PRO A 66 23.40 25.12 -27.18
N ALA A 67 22.89 25.97 -28.06
CA ALA A 67 23.39 26.08 -29.42
C ALA A 67 24.16 27.41 -29.50
N GLU A 68 25.36 27.30 -30.06
CA GLU A 68 26.43 28.31 -30.27
C GLU A 68 27.43 28.52 -29.13
#